data_AF-A0A917KFU0-F1
#
_entry.id   AF-A0A917KFU0-F1
#
_cell.length_a   1.000
_cell.length_b   1.000
_cell.length_c   1.000
_cell.angle_alpha   90.00
_cell.angle_beta   90.00
_cell.angle_gamma   90.00
#
_symmetry.space_group_name_H-M   'P 1'
#
loop_
_entity.id
_entity.type
_entity.pdbx_description
1 polymer ?
#
loop_
_entity_poly.entity_id
_entity_poly.type
_entity_poly.pdbx_seq_one_letter_code
_entity_poly.pdbx_strand_id
1 'polypeptide(L)'
;MENHWRLTNQMDYLFQARLIKKHYSPINQKWDHDHCSFCTEKFYNIDQVGYCTEDEYYWICDGCFHGFKDMFKWTVVNEEG
;
A
#
# COMPACT_ATOMS: atom_id res chain seq x y z
N MET A 1 2.39 18.27 18.43
CA MET A 1 2.90 18.40 17.04
C MET A 1 3.10 16.99 16.52
N GLU A 2 2.07 16.46 15.88
CA GLU A 2 2.10 15.12 15.32
C GLU A 2 2.86 15.19 13.99
N ASN A 3 3.87 14.34 13.88
CA ASN A 3 4.89 14.38 12.85
C ASN A 3 4.30 14.10 11.46
N HIS A 4 3.76 15.13 10.81
CA HIS A 4 3.24 15.16 9.44
C HIS A 4 4.34 15.05 8.35
N TRP A 5 5.54 14.57 8.67
CA TRP A 5 6.59 14.37 7.65
C TRP A 5 6.34 13.14 6.78
N ARG A 6 5.37 12.29 7.13
CA ARG A 6 4.98 11.12 6.34
C ARG A 6 4.13 11.46 5.11
N LEU A 7 3.60 12.67 4.95
CA LEU A 7 2.61 13.00 3.91
C LEU A 7 3.04 14.21 3.07
N THR A 8 4.22 14.17 2.46
CA THR A 8 4.69 15.31 1.66
C THR A 8 4.15 15.30 0.24
N ASN A 9 4.05 14.12 -0.39
CA ASN A 9 3.70 14.00 -1.82
C ASN A 9 2.72 12.86 -2.14
N GLN A 10 2.48 11.95 -1.19
CA GLN A 10 1.66 10.75 -1.39
C GLN A 10 0.21 11.06 -1.74
N MET A 11 -0.36 12.14 -1.21
CA MET A 11 -1.72 12.53 -1.60
C MET A 11 -1.84 12.87 -3.08
N ASP A 12 -0.78 13.32 -3.74
CA ASP A 12 -0.83 13.72 -5.15
C ASP A 12 -1.12 12.53 -6.08
N TYR A 13 -0.60 11.34 -5.73
CA TYR A 13 -0.72 10.13 -6.53
C TYR A 13 -1.54 9.01 -5.87
N LEU A 14 -1.78 9.06 -4.56
CA LEU A 14 -2.61 8.09 -3.84
C LEU A 14 -4.00 8.62 -3.48
N PHE A 15 -4.29 9.92 -3.54
CA PHE A 15 -5.64 10.40 -3.23
C PHE A 15 -6.64 9.93 -4.29
N GLN A 16 -7.74 9.30 -3.82
CA GLN A 16 -8.73 8.61 -4.65
C GLN A 16 -8.15 7.51 -5.55
N ALA A 17 -6.95 7.01 -5.23
CA ALA A 17 -6.33 5.95 -6.00
C ALA A 17 -7.12 4.63 -5.86
N ARG A 18 -7.07 3.86 -6.94
CA ARG A 18 -7.61 2.51 -7.02
C ARG A 18 -6.53 1.54 -6.55
N LEU A 19 -6.86 0.77 -5.52
CA LEU A 19 -5.95 -0.18 -4.89
C LEU A 19 -6.43 -1.61 -5.14
N ILE A 20 -5.53 -2.48 -5.54
CA ILE A 20 -5.76 -3.89 -5.74
C ILE A 20 -5.28 -4.61 -4.48
N LYS A 21 -6.21 -5.30 -3.81
CA LYS A 21 -5.87 -6.21 -2.72
C LYS A 21 -5.29 -7.49 -3.32
N LYS A 22 -4.04 -7.80 -3.00
CA LYS A 22 -3.37 -9.03 -3.45
C LYS A 22 -2.42 -9.58 -2.37
N HIS A 23 -2.19 -10.88 -2.41
CA HIS A 23 -1.15 -11.51 -1.59
C HIS A 23 0.23 -11.06 -2.10
N TYR A 24 1.07 -10.61 -1.18
CA TYR A 24 2.46 -10.31 -1.48
C TYR A 24 3.19 -11.60 -1.81
N SER A 25 3.63 -11.73 -3.05
CA SER A 25 4.45 -12.86 -3.51
C SER A 25 5.72 -12.29 -4.13
N PRO A 26 6.91 -12.61 -3.57
CA PRO A 26 8.16 -12.16 -4.14
C PRO A 26 8.33 -12.82 -5.51
N ILE A 27 8.22 -12.03 -6.58
CA ILE A 27 8.40 -12.50 -7.96
C ILE A 27 9.84 -13.01 -8.17
N ASN A 28 10.80 -12.54 -7.37
CA ASN A 28 12.18 -12.96 -7.45
C ASN A 28 12.85 -12.79 -6.07
N GLN A 29 13.46 -13.85 -5.51
CA GLN A 29 14.19 -13.81 -4.22
C GLN A 29 15.38 -12.83 -4.20
N LYS A 30 15.71 -12.21 -5.34
CA LYS A 30 16.79 -11.24 -5.50
C LYS A 30 16.36 -9.78 -5.43
N TRP A 31 15.07 -9.48 -5.53
CA TRP A 31 14.60 -8.09 -5.48
C TRP A 31 14.44 -7.69 -4.02
N ASP A 32 15.16 -6.64 -3.64
CA ASP A 32 15.17 -6.05 -2.32
C ASP A 32 13.74 -5.62 -1.98
N HIS A 33 13.10 -6.44 -1.15
CA HIS A 33 11.81 -6.30 -0.47
C HIS A 33 10.96 -5.08 -0.87
N ASP A 34 9.71 -5.31 -1.27
CA ASP A 34 8.75 -4.21 -1.33
C ASP A 34 8.54 -3.65 0.08
N HIS A 35 8.54 -2.33 0.17
CA HIS A 35 8.33 -1.60 1.41
C HIS A 35 6.98 -0.90 1.33
N CYS A 36 6.23 -0.89 2.43
CA CYS A 36 5.01 -0.08 2.51
C CYS A 36 5.33 1.40 2.28
N SER A 37 4.63 2.07 1.37
CA SER A 37 4.84 3.49 1.03
C SER A 37 4.58 4.45 2.19
N PHE A 38 3.95 3.97 3.28
CA PHE A 38 3.62 4.77 4.47
C PHE A 38 4.54 4.49 5.66
N CYS A 39 4.63 3.22 6.07
CA CYS A 39 5.39 2.83 7.26
C CYS A 39 6.77 2.26 6.95
N THR A 40 7.12 2.06 5.66
CA THR A 40 8.35 1.39 5.21
C THR A 40 8.56 -0.01 5.81
N GLU A 41 7.50 -0.62 6.34
CA GLU A 41 7.53 -1.99 6.80
C GLU A 41 7.77 -2.91 5.61
N LYS A 42 8.72 -3.84 5.74
CA LYS A 42 9.01 -4.80 4.68
C LYS A 42 7.97 -5.91 4.72
N PHE A 43 7.53 -6.35 3.56
CA PHE A 43 6.74 -7.57 3.44
C PHE A 43 7.69 -8.76 3.59
N TYR A 44 7.73 -9.36 4.77
CA TYR A 44 8.63 -10.48 5.09
C TYR A 44 8.02 -11.85 4.78
N ASN A 45 6.68 -11.94 4.74
CA ASN A 45 5.98 -13.20 4.61
C ASN A 45 5.19 -13.28 3.31
N ILE A 46 5.33 -14.42 2.62
CA ILE A 46 4.58 -14.82 1.40
C ILE A 46 3.05 -14.84 1.60
N ASP A 47 2.60 -14.80 2.85
CA ASP A 47 1.18 -14.82 3.22
C ASP A 47 0.63 -13.43 3.59
N GLN A 48 1.45 -12.37 3.56
CA GLN A 48 0.96 -11.03 3.84
C GLN A 48 0.11 -10.49 2.69
N VAL A 49 -1.11 -10.09 3.01
CA VAL A 49 -1.98 -9.38 2.06
C VAL A 49 -1.65 -7.89 2.12
N GLY A 50 -1.45 -7.31 0.94
CA GLY A 50 -1.21 -5.88 0.77
C GLY A 50 -2.16 -5.28 -0.26
N TYR A 51 -2.16 -3.95 -0.29
CA TYR A 51 -2.89 -3.15 -1.25
C TYR A 51 -1.88 -2.45 -2.14
N CYS A 52 -1.85 -2.78 -3.43
CA CYS A 52 -1.00 -2.10 -4.40
C CYS A 52 -1.81 -1.22 -5.34
N THR A 53 -1.22 -0.20 -5.94
CA THR A 53 -1.87 0.53 -7.04
C THR A 53 -2.04 -0.36 -8.27
N GLU A 54 -2.88 0.06 -9.22
CA GLU A 54 -3.07 -0.66 -10.50
C GLU A 54 -1.75 -0.85 -11.26
N ASP A 55 -0.82 0.09 -11.15
CA ASP A 55 0.54 0.01 -11.70
C ASP A 55 1.51 -0.87 -10.87
N GLU A 56 1.06 -1.45 -9.76
CA GLU A 56 1.84 -2.25 -8.80
C GLU A 56 3.09 -1.55 -8.23
N TYR A 57 3.19 -0.23 -8.44
CA TYR A 57 4.35 0.59 -8.10
C TYR A 57 4.37 0.98 -6.61
N TYR A 58 3.20 1.23 -6.02
CA TYR A 58 3.07 1.59 -4.62
C TYR A 58 2.35 0.49 -3.87
N TRP A 59 2.91 0.09 -2.72
CA TRP A 59 2.36 -0.94 -1.84
C TRP A 59 2.01 -0.38 -0.46
N ILE A 60 0.91 -0.85 0.08
CA ILE A 60 0.33 -0.40 1.34
C ILE A 60 -0.04 -1.64 2.14
N CYS A 61 0.48 -1.77 3.35
CA CYS A 61 0.10 -2.87 4.23
C CYS A 61 -1.33 -2.70 4.76
N ASP A 62 -1.99 -3.79 5.14
CA ASP A 62 -3.37 -3.78 5.64
C ASP A 62 -3.60 -2.76 6.77
N GLY A 63 -2.67 -2.68 7.73
CA GLY A 63 -2.77 -1.73 8.84
C GLY A 63 -2.73 -0.26 8.39
N CYS A 64 -1.87 0.08 7.43
CA CYS A 64 -1.85 1.43 6.85
C CYS A 64 -3.08 1.68 6.00
N PHE A 65 -3.52 0.69 5.21
CA PHE A 65 -4.73 0.80 4.42
C PHE A 65 -5.93 1.16 5.30
N HIS A 66 -6.16 0.42 6.38
CA HIS A 66 -7.26 0.70 7.31
C HIS A 66 -7.16 2.07 7.99
N GLY A 67 -5.95 2.54 8.31
CA GLY A 67 -5.74 3.85 8.93
C GLY A 67 -5.91 5.04 7.96
N PHE A 68 -5.60 4.86 6.68
CA PHE A 68 -5.55 5.95 5.70
C PHE A 68 -6.65 5.90 4.64
N LYS A 69 -7.40 4.78 4.49
CA LYS A 69 -8.43 4.63 3.45
C LYS A 69 -9.48 5.75 3.44
N ASP A 70 -9.87 6.24 4.61
CA ASP A 70 -10.88 7.27 4.75
C ASP A 70 -10.31 8.64 4.35
N MET A 71 -9.11 8.95 4.84
CA MET A 71 -8.38 10.17 4.52
C MET A 71 -8.06 10.27 3.02
N PHE A 72 -7.65 9.16 2.41
CA PHE A 72 -7.25 9.09 1.01
C PHE A 72 -8.39 8.73 0.05
N LYS A 73 -9.57 8.36 0.55
CA LYS A 73 -10.71 7.90 -0.24
C LYS A 73 -10.36 6.77 -1.23
N TRP A 74 -9.56 5.81 -0.78
CA TRP A 74 -9.14 4.69 -1.61
C TRP A 74 -10.30 3.78 -2.00
N THR A 75 -10.25 3.27 -3.23
CA THR A 75 -11.23 2.30 -3.74
C THR A 75 -10.54 0.97 -4.00
N VAL A 76 -11.07 -0.12 -3.45
CA VAL A 76 -10.50 -1.45 -3.67
C VAL A 76 -11.13 -2.06 -4.92
N VAL A 77 -10.31 -2.31 -5.95
CA VAL A 77 -10.79 -2.78 -7.27
C VAL A 77 -11.14 -4.27 -7.31
N ASN A 78 -10.68 -5.03 -6.31
CA ASN A 78 -10.87 -6.48 -6.19
C ASN A 78 -11.88 -6.87 -5.09
N GLU A 79 -12.66 -5.92 -4.57
CA GLU A 79 -13.80 -6.27 -3.71
C GLU A 79 -14.91 -6.73 -4.65
N GLU A 80 -14.97 -8.05 -4.90
CA GLU A 80 -16.05 -8.69 -5.64
C GLU A 80 -17.36 -8.28 -4.97
N GLY A 81 -18.11 -7.40 -5.64
CA GLY A 81 -19.44 -6.98 -5.24
C GLY A 81 -20.49 -8.06 -5.48
#